data_AF-A0A1F8U5F4-F1
#
_entry.id   AF-A0A1F8U5F4-F1
#
_cell.length_a   1.000
_cell.length_b   1.000
_cell.length_c   1.000
_cell.angle_alpha   90.00
_cell.angle_beta   90.00
_cell.angle_gamma   90.00
#
_symmetry.space_group_name_H-M   'P 1'
#
loop_
_entity.id
_entity.type
_entity.pdbx_description
1 polymer ?
#
loop_
_entity_poly.entity_id
_entity_poly.type
_entity_poly.pdbx_seq_one_letter_code
_entity_poly.pdbx_strand_id
1 'polypeptide(L)'
;MDRNEDEDTYIIPHNYSDNGKILGIVEKQSLYFAAAWFVPMTFLNFKFLPFSVDVKIFVLILLILPPTLFILIGVGGDTLLDFLRYVYSFYKNARIYHYEK
;
A
#
# COMPACT_ATOMS: atom_id res chain seq x y z
N MET A 1 8.19 -39.53 38.14
CA MET A 1 7.45 -38.26 38.11
C MET A 1 7.73 -37.68 36.74
N ASP A 2 6.69 -37.75 35.94
CA ASP A 2 6.59 -37.44 34.52
C ASP A 2 6.57 -35.91 34.28
N ARG A 3 6.72 -35.53 33.00
CA ARG A 3 6.71 -34.19 32.39
C ARG A 3 8.10 -33.61 32.08
N ASN A 4 8.73 -34.16 31.05
CA ASN A 4 9.53 -33.33 30.17
C ASN A 4 8.53 -32.51 29.36
N GLU A 5 8.42 -31.22 29.69
CA GLU A 5 7.60 -30.28 28.95
C GLU A 5 8.30 -30.07 27.60
N ASP A 6 7.77 -30.72 26.56
CA ASP A 6 8.19 -30.49 25.19
C ASP A 6 8.06 -28.99 24.91
N GLU A 7 9.19 -28.35 24.63
CA GLU A 7 9.27 -26.93 24.27
C GLU A 7 8.61 -26.78 22.89
N ASP A 8 7.28 -26.70 22.88
CA ASP A 8 6.46 -26.56 21.67
C ASP A 8 6.86 -25.25 20.99
N THR A 9 7.74 -25.38 20.00
CA THR A 9 8.21 -24.25 19.20
C THR A 9 7.03 -23.73 18.40
N TYR A 10 6.44 -22.64 18.87
CA TYR A 10 5.29 -22.04 18.22
C TYR A 10 5.73 -21.30 16.96
N ILE A 11 5.48 -21.88 15.78
CA ILE A 11 5.74 -21.22 14.50
C ILE A 11 4.64 -20.17 14.28
N ILE A 12 4.98 -18.91 14.51
CA ILE A 12 4.10 -17.79 14.16
C ILE A 12 4.02 -17.74 12.62
N PRO A 13 2.82 -17.89 12.02
CA PRO A 13 2.67 -17.77 10.58
C PRO A 13 3.14 -16.40 10.11
N HIS A 14 3.74 -16.31 8.92
CA HIS A 14 4.19 -15.02 8.36
C HIS A 14 3.07 -13.95 8.33
N ASN A 15 1.80 -14.38 8.25
CA ASN A 15 0.62 -13.51 8.23
C ASN A 15 0.26 -12.89 9.60
N TYR A 16 0.92 -13.32 10.69
CA TYR A 16 0.74 -12.79 12.05
C TYR A 16 1.76 -11.69 12.40
N SER A 17 2.55 -11.24 11.44
CA SER A 17 3.46 -10.11 11.62
C SER A 17 2.66 -8.80 11.76
N ASP A 18 2.30 -8.47 13.00
CA ASP A 18 1.63 -7.23 13.38
C ASP A 18 2.64 -6.07 13.39
N ASN A 19 3.26 -5.80 12.22
CA ASN A 19 4.38 -4.86 12.03
C ASN A 19 4.02 -3.37 12.27
N GLY A 20 2.98 -3.10 13.04
CA GLY A 20 2.46 -1.80 13.38
C GLY A 20 1.50 -1.30 12.31
N LYS A 21 0.50 -2.11 11.96
CA LYS A 21 -0.63 -1.67 11.14
C LYS A 21 -1.47 -0.68 11.94
N ILE A 22 -1.72 0.50 11.37
CA ILE A 22 -2.62 1.51 11.89
C ILE A 22 -4.06 1.01 11.65
N LEU A 23 -4.85 0.94 12.73
CA LEU A 23 -6.20 0.37 12.73
C LEU A 23 -6.27 -1.12 12.33
N GLY A 24 -5.16 -1.85 12.38
CA GLY A 24 -5.09 -3.27 11.97
C GLY A 24 -5.22 -3.53 10.47
N ILE A 25 -5.43 -2.48 9.66
CA ILE A 25 -5.71 -2.57 8.22
C ILE A 25 -4.62 -1.86 7.40
N VAL A 26 -4.19 -0.68 7.83
CA VAL A 26 -3.30 0.18 7.04
C VAL A 26 -1.87 0.08 7.53
N GLU A 27 -0.93 -0.22 6.64
CA GLU A 27 0.48 -0.21 7.02
C GLU A 27 1.03 1.21 7.22
N LYS A 28 1.90 1.40 8.22
CA LYS A 28 2.60 2.68 8.47
C LYS A 28 3.28 3.22 7.20
N GLN A 29 3.90 2.34 6.41
CA GLN A 29 4.59 2.73 5.18
C GLN A 29 3.61 3.31 4.17
N SER A 30 2.50 2.60 3.89
CA SER A 30 1.43 3.08 3.03
C SER A 30 0.87 4.44 3.49
N LEU A 31 0.74 4.66 4.81
CA LEU A 31 0.31 5.97 5.33
C LEU A 31 1.29 7.09 4.97
N TYR A 32 2.60 6.88 5.14
CA TYR A 32 3.60 7.89 4.77
C TYR A 32 3.55 8.23 3.28
N PHE A 33 3.40 7.23 2.41
CA PHE A 33 3.27 7.46 0.97
C PHE A 33 1.95 8.15 0.61
N ALA A 34 0.85 7.75 1.23
CA ALA A 34 -0.44 8.39 1.02
C ALA A 34 -0.43 9.85 1.47
N ALA A 35 0.19 10.16 2.60
CA ALA A 35 0.37 11.53 3.06
C ALA A 35 1.28 12.35 2.12
N ALA A 36 2.39 11.76 1.68
CA ALA A 36 3.31 12.37 0.71
C ALA A 36 2.65 12.66 -0.65
N TRP A 37 1.59 11.94 -1.01
CA TRP A 37 0.77 12.25 -2.18
C TRP A 37 -0.33 13.27 -1.89
N PHE A 38 -1.14 13.03 -0.86
CA PHE A 38 -2.36 13.77 -0.57
C PHE A 38 -2.10 15.23 -0.17
N VAL A 39 -1.10 15.45 0.70
CA VAL A 39 -0.78 16.79 1.23
C VAL A 39 -0.35 17.74 0.11
N PRO A 40 0.67 17.43 -0.72
CA PRO A 40 1.07 18.35 -1.78
C PRO A 40 0.01 18.51 -2.86
N MET A 41 -0.72 17.46 -3.24
CA MET A 41 -1.77 17.59 -4.27
C MET A 41 -2.95 18.43 -3.81
N THR A 42 -3.37 18.28 -2.55
CA THR A 42 -4.40 19.13 -1.96
C THR A 42 -3.94 20.58 -1.91
N PHE A 43 -2.70 20.83 -1.46
CA PHE A 43 -2.13 22.18 -1.46
C PHE A 43 -2.07 22.77 -2.86
N LEU A 44 -1.64 21.99 -3.86
CA LEU A 44 -1.56 22.42 -5.25
C LEU A 44 -2.96 22.79 -5.79
N ASN A 45 -3.96 21.96 -5.51
CA ASN A 45 -5.33 22.19 -5.93
C ASN A 45 -5.90 23.51 -5.36
N PHE A 46 -5.72 23.76 -4.06
CA PHE A 46 -6.27 24.96 -3.43
C PHE A 46 -5.51 26.22 -3.81
N LYS A 47 -4.18 26.14 -3.95
CA LYS A 47 -3.32 27.29 -4.21
C LYS A 47 -3.30 27.73 -5.67
N PHE A 48 -3.24 26.80 -6.62
CA PHE A 48 -3.00 27.12 -8.02
C PHE A 48 -4.25 27.12 -8.88
N LEU A 49 -5.31 26.39 -8.48
CA LEU A 49 -6.51 26.29 -9.29
C LEU A 49 -7.39 27.54 -9.11
N PRO A 50 -7.68 28.34 -10.15
CA PRO A 50 -8.43 29.59 -10.02
C PRO A 50 -9.96 29.36 -10.14
N PHE A 51 -10.47 28.29 -9.53
CA PHE A 51 -11.91 27.99 -9.50
C PHE A 51 -12.52 28.25 -8.13
N SER A 52 -13.86 28.25 -8.08
CA SER A 52 -14.62 28.26 -6.83
C SER A 52 -14.24 27.09 -5.94
N VAL A 53 -14.49 27.25 -4.63
CA VAL A 53 -14.20 26.21 -3.63
C VAL A 53 -14.95 24.92 -3.95
N ASP A 54 -16.19 25.00 -4.44
CA ASP A 54 -16.99 23.83 -4.81
C ASP A 54 -16.28 22.97 -5.87
N VAL A 55 -15.78 23.60 -6.94
CA VAL A 55 -15.07 22.89 -8.02
C VAL A 55 -13.77 22.28 -7.50
N LYS A 56 -13.05 22.99 -6.61
CA LYS A 56 -11.83 22.46 -5.97
C LYS A 56 -12.13 21.20 -5.16
N ILE A 57 -13.23 21.19 -4.40
CA ILE A 57 -13.68 20.01 -3.64
C ILE A 57 -14.02 18.86 -4.60
N PHE A 58 -14.75 19.12 -5.69
CA PHE A 58 -15.02 18.09 -6.70
C PHE A 58 -13.74 17.50 -7.28
N VAL A 59 -12.76 18.34 -7.64
CA VAL A 59 -11.46 17.85 -8.15
C VAL A 59 -10.72 17.04 -7.08
N LEU A 60 -10.76 17.45 -5.82
CA LEU A 60 -10.13 16.71 -4.73
C LEU A 60 -10.76 15.31 -4.56
N ILE A 61 -12.09 15.23 -4.57
CA ILE A 61 -12.81 13.96 -4.41
C ILE A 61 -12.61 13.04 -5.63
N LEU A 62 -12.59 13.60 -6.84
CA LEU A 62 -12.55 12.78 -8.06
C LEU A 62 -11.13 12.40 -8.49
N LEU A 63 -10.13 13.25 -8.26
CA LEU A 63 -8.76 13.02 -8.75
C LEU A 63 -7.76 12.72 -7.64
N ILE A 64 -7.88 13.35 -6.47
CA ILE A 64 -6.85 13.23 -5.43
C ILE A 64 -7.18 12.08 -4.47
N LEU A 65 -8.45 11.95 -4.09
CA LEU A 65 -8.92 10.99 -3.11
C LEU A 65 -8.79 9.52 -3.59
N PRO A 66 -9.17 9.15 -4.84
CA PRO A 66 -9.10 7.74 -5.25
C PRO A 66 -7.67 7.18 -5.28
N PRO A 67 -6.65 7.89 -5.82
CA PRO A 67 -5.27 7.44 -5.71
C PRO A 67 -4.77 7.35 -4.26
N THR A 68 -5.21 8.28 -3.40
CA THR A 68 -4.84 8.25 -1.97
C THR A 68 -5.35 6.98 -1.30
N LEU A 69 -6.62 6.63 -1.54
CA LEU A 69 -7.20 5.39 -1.04
C LEU A 69 -6.48 4.16 -1.60
N PHE A 70 -6.13 4.17 -2.88
CA PHE A 70 -5.40 3.08 -3.50
C PHE A 70 -4.01 2.87 -2.88
N ILE A 71 -3.29 3.95 -2.57
CA ILE A 71 -2.00 3.88 -1.86
C ILE A 71 -2.19 3.32 -0.44
N LEU A 72 -3.24 3.72 0.27
CA LEU A 72 -3.52 3.27 1.64
C LEU A 72 -3.88 1.78 1.71
N ILE A 73 -4.75 1.33 0.81
CA ILE A 73 -5.24 -0.06 0.78
C ILE A 73 -4.18 -0.99 0.22
N GLY A 74 -3.40 -0.54 -0.76
CA GLY A 74 -2.45 -1.39 -1.46
C GLY A 74 -3.13 -2.39 -2.40
N VAL A 75 -2.41 -3.46 -2.74
CA VAL A 75 -2.87 -4.47 -3.71
C VAL A 75 -2.58 -5.86 -3.15
N GLY A 76 -3.61 -6.71 -3.06
CA GLY A 76 -3.42 -8.12 -2.66
C GLY A 76 -2.97 -8.32 -1.21
N GLY A 77 -3.11 -7.31 -0.34
CA GLY A 77 -2.63 -7.35 1.04
C GLY A 77 -1.22 -6.80 1.25
N ASP A 78 -0.51 -6.51 0.15
CA ASP A 78 0.80 -5.87 0.14
C ASP A 78 0.69 -4.35 -0.02
N THR A 79 1.73 -3.62 0.41
CA THR A 79 1.84 -2.19 0.12
C THR A 79 1.93 -1.95 -1.38
N LEU A 80 1.48 -0.77 -1.83
CA LEU A 80 1.59 -0.40 -3.24
C LEU A 80 3.05 -0.42 -3.73
N LEU A 81 4.01 -0.10 -2.86
CA LEU A 81 5.42 -0.05 -3.21
C LEU A 81 5.97 -1.46 -3.48
N ASP A 82 5.56 -2.44 -2.69
CA ASP A 82 5.96 -3.83 -2.89
C ASP A 82 5.34 -4.40 -4.17
N PHE A 83 4.08 -4.08 -4.43
CA PHE A 83 3.46 -4.37 -5.72
C PHE A 83 4.25 -3.77 -6.89
N LEU A 84 4.63 -2.50 -6.81
CA LEU A 84 5.46 -1.84 -7.83
C LEU A 84 6.84 -2.52 -8.00
N ARG A 85 7.46 -2.98 -6.91
CA ARG A 85 8.71 -3.74 -6.97
C ARG A 85 8.53 -5.07 -7.69
N TYR A 86 7.45 -5.80 -7.41
CA TYR A 86 7.14 -7.06 -8.11
C TYR A 86 6.91 -6.82 -9.60
N VAL A 87 6.12 -5.81 -9.95
CA VAL A 87 5.86 -5.43 -11.35
C VAL A 87 7.17 -5.05 -12.05
N TYR A 88 8.01 -4.22 -11.42
CA TYR A 88 9.30 -3.83 -11.99
C TYR A 88 10.24 -5.02 -12.18
N SER A 89 10.35 -5.89 -11.17
CA SER A 89 11.14 -7.12 -11.25
C SER A 89 10.63 -8.04 -12.36
N PHE A 90 9.31 -8.16 -12.49
CA PHE A 90 8.66 -8.92 -13.56
C PHE A 90 9.04 -8.37 -14.93
N TYR A 91 8.89 -7.07 -15.18
CA TYR A 91 9.29 -6.48 -16.47
C TYR A 91 10.79 -6.64 -16.78
N LYS A 92 11.65 -6.50 -15.78
CA LYS A 92 13.10 -6.66 -15.95
C LYS A 92 13.51 -8.12 -16.22
N ASN A 93 12.83 -9.07 -15.58
CA ASN A 93 13.14 -10.49 -15.66
C ASN A 93 12.16 -11.28 -16.53
N ALA A 94 11.32 -10.59 -17.33
CA ALA A 94 10.36 -11.19 -18.24
C ALA A 94 11.10 -11.96 -19.34
N ARG A 95 11.54 -13.19 -19.01
CA ARG A 95 12.02 -14.15 -19.98
C ARG A 95 10.79 -14.73 -20.67
N ILE A 96 10.74 -14.61 -21.99
CA ILE A 96 9.73 -15.26 -22.82
C ILE A 96 9.95 -16.76 -22.68
N TYR A 97 9.08 -17.45 -21.93
CA TYR A 97 9.06 -18.90 -21.92
C TYR A 97 8.49 -19.36 -23.26
N HIS A 98 9.36 -19.71 -24.20
CA HIS A 98 8.95 -20.54 -25.33
C HIS A 98 8.57 -21.91 -24.76
N TYR A 99 7.27 -22.17 -24.69
CA TYR A 99 6.76 -23.52 -24.54
C TYR A 99 7.10 -24.27 -25.83
N GLU A 100 8.17 -25.05 -25.81
CA GLU A 100 8.37 -26.12 -26.77
C GLU A 100 7.35 -27.21 -26.45
N LYS A 101 6.59 -27.61 -27.47
CA LYS A 101 5.41 -28.46 -27.40
C LYS A 101 5.77 -29.93 -27.51
#